data_AF-A0A2V7R161-F1
#
_entry.id   AF-A0A2V7R161-F1
#
_cell.length_a   1.000
_cell.length_b   1.000
_cell.length_c   1.000
_cell.angle_alpha   90.00
_cell.angle_beta   90.00
_cell.angle_gamma   90.00
#
_symmetry.space_group_name_H-M   'P 1'
#
loop_
_entity.id
_entity.type
_entity.pdbx_description
1 polymer ?
#
loop_
_entity_poly.entity_id
_entity_poly.type
_entity_poly.pdbx_seq_one_letter_code
_entity_poly.pdbx_strand_id
1 'polypeptide(L)'
;MTRDQVLAWLDTRRPVPPATLRDRLRRAVHDAPGGLAAHLARLGQELLDGVTSQPAGGRELALDLLAADAFATYAFEAQAEDET
;
A
#
# COMPACT_ATOMS: atom_id res chain seq x y z
N MET A 1 -13.18 1.44 4.52
CA MET A 1 -13.01 1.57 3.07
C MET A 1 -13.17 0.21 2.39
N THR A 2 -13.83 0.17 1.24
CA THR A 2 -13.86 -1.04 0.41
C THR A 2 -12.58 -1.14 -0.43
N ARG A 3 -12.23 -2.36 -0.81
CA ARG A 3 -11.13 -2.67 -1.71
C ARG A 3 -11.23 -1.87 -3.00
N ASP A 4 -12.41 -1.81 -3.59
CA ASP A 4 -12.61 -1.12 -4.88
C ASP A 4 -12.41 0.40 -4.76
N GLN A 5 -12.81 1.01 -3.65
CA GLN A 5 -12.55 2.43 -3.37
C GLN A 5 -11.05 2.72 -3.26
N VAL A 6 -10.30 1.87 -2.56
CA VAL A 6 -8.85 2.01 -2.42
C VAL A 6 -8.15 1.82 -3.76
N LEU A 7 -8.56 0.82 -4.55
CA LEU A 7 -8.01 0.57 -5.88
C LEU A 7 -8.27 1.74 -6.84
N ALA A 8 -9.49 2.30 -6.81
CA ALA A 8 -9.83 3.46 -7.62
C ALA A 8 -8.95 4.67 -7.26
N TRP A 9 -8.68 4.89 -5.97
CA TRP A 9 -7.77 5.95 -5.53
C TRP A 9 -6.32 5.69 -5.97
N LEU A 10 -5.82 4.46 -5.83
CA LEU A 10 -4.48 4.10 -6.30
C LEU A 10 -4.29 4.32 -7.81
N ASP A 11 -5.34 4.11 -8.61
CA ASP A 11 -5.31 4.35 -10.06
C ASP A 11 -5.18 5.85 -10.44
N THR A 12 -5.45 6.75 -9.50
CA THR A 12 -5.25 8.20 -9.68
C THR A 12 -3.80 8.65 -9.46
N ARG A 13 -2.96 7.84 -8.81
CA ARG A 13 -1.61 8.26 -8.38
C ARG A 13 -0.70 8.64 -9.55
N ARG A 14 0.05 9.73 -9.38
CA ARG A 14 1.04 10.25 -10.35
C ARG A 14 2.34 10.62 -9.63
N PRO A 15 3.53 10.27 -10.17
CA PRO A 15 3.75 9.49 -11.39
C PRO A 15 3.20 8.07 -11.26
N VAL A 16 2.83 7.47 -12.39
CA VAL A 16 2.24 6.13 -12.40
C VAL A 16 3.31 5.11 -11.93
N PRO A 17 3.04 4.29 -10.90
CA PRO A 17 4.00 3.30 -10.43
C PRO A 17 4.38 2.28 -11.52
N PRO A 18 5.63 1.75 -11.51
CA PRO A 18 6.02 0.64 -12.36
C PRO A 18 5.02 -0.53 -12.25
N ALA A 19 4.79 -1.24 -13.37
CA ALA A 19 3.73 -2.25 -13.46
C ALA A 19 3.82 -3.33 -12.37
N THR A 20 5.02 -3.82 -12.08
CA THR A 20 5.26 -4.83 -11.03
C THR A 20 4.88 -4.35 -9.64
N LEU A 21 5.20 -3.10 -9.30
CA LEU A 21 4.80 -2.50 -8.02
C LEU A 21 3.29 -2.29 -7.98
N ARG A 22 2.70 -1.81 -9.08
CA ARG A 22 1.24 -1.61 -9.19
C ARG A 22 0.47 -2.90 -8.98
N ASP A 23 0.90 -3.99 -9.62
CA ASP A 23 0.29 -5.31 -9.44
C ASP A 23 0.43 -5.79 -7.99
N ARG A 24 1.58 -5.54 -7.36
CA ARG A 24 1.80 -5.92 -5.96
C ARG A 24 0.87 -5.16 -5.02
N LEU A 25 0.73 -3.84 -5.20
CA LEU A 25 -0.20 -3.00 -4.45
C LEU A 25 -1.63 -3.53 -4.58
N ARG A 26 -2.11 -3.76 -5.82
CA ARG A 26 -3.48 -4.26 -6.07
C ARG A 26 -3.77 -5.61 -5.41
N ARG A 27 -2.76 -6.48 -5.29
CA ARG A 27 -2.86 -7.79 -4.62
C ARG A 27 -2.92 -7.66 -3.09
N ALA A 28 -2.30 -6.62 -2.51
CA ALA A 28 -2.29 -6.41 -1.07
C ALA A 28 -3.60 -5.79 -0.55
N VAL A 29 -4.32 -5.02 -1.37
CA VAL A 29 -5.58 -4.38 -0.97
C VAL A 29 -6.67 -5.41 -0.70
N HIS A 30 -7.25 -5.32 0.49
CA HIS A 30 -8.42 -6.06 0.96
C HIS A 30 -9.33 -5.12 1.77
N ASP A 31 -10.58 -5.51 2.01
CA ASP A 31 -11.54 -4.68 2.75
C ASP A 31 -11.11 -4.46 4.21
N ALA A 32 -11.35 -3.25 4.72
CA ALA A 32 -11.18 -2.97 6.15
C ALA A 32 -11.92 -1.72 6.63
N PRO A 33 -12.28 -1.68 7.92
CA PRO A 33 -12.86 -0.49 8.52
C PRO A 33 -11.87 0.70 8.52
N GLY A 34 -12.40 1.91 8.63
CA GLY A 34 -11.62 3.15 8.69
C GLY A 34 -11.56 3.96 7.39
N GLY A 35 -10.97 5.16 7.50
CA GLY A 35 -10.70 6.09 6.41
C GLY A 35 -9.52 5.65 5.54
N LEU A 36 -9.34 6.31 4.39
CA LEU A 36 -8.37 5.91 3.37
C LEU A 36 -6.93 5.92 3.88
N ALA A 37 -6.50 7.02 4.52
CA ALA A 37 -5.15 7.16 5.05
C ALA A 37 -4.79 6.05 6.06
N ALA A 38 -5.65 5.83 7.06
CA ALA A 38 -5.47 4.77 8.06
C ALA A 38 -5.46 3.36 7.43
N HIS A 39 -6.29 3.16 6.40
CA HIS A 39 -6.33 1.90 5.68
C HIS A 39 -5.03 1.63 4.92
N LEU A 40 -4.49 2.61 4.20
CA LEU A 40 -3.21 2.51 3.49
C LEU A 40 -2.05 2.25 4.46
N ALA A 41 -2.00 2.96 5.59
CA ALA A 41 -0.98 2.75 6.61
C ALA A 41 -1.00 1.30 7.15
N ARG A 42 -2.19 0.75 7.39
CA ARG A 42 -2.36 -0.64 7.85
C ARG A 42 -1.84 -1.65 6.81
N LEU A 43 -2.16 -1.46 5.52
CA LEU A 43 -1.65 -2.34 4.46
C LEU A 43 -0.11 -2.32 4.39
N GLY A 44 0.49 -1.14 4.58
CA GLY A 44 1.95 -1.01 4.66
C GLY A 44 2.54 -1.77 5.85
N GLN A 45 1.93 -1.64 7.03
CA GLN A 45 2.37 -2.33 8.24
C GLN A 45 2.30 -3.86 8.08
N GLU A 46 1.20 -4.39 7.54
CA GLU A 46 1.02 -5.84 7.35
C GLU A 46 2.06 -6.45 6.40
N LEU A 47 2.42 -5.72 5.33
CA LEU A 47 3.50 -6.15 4.44
C LEU A 47 4.85 -6.11 5.14
N LEU A 48 5.12 -5.08 5.93
CA LEU A 48 6.36 -4.96 6.68
C LEU A 48 6.51 -6.07 7.75
N ASP A 49 5.41 -6.40 8.45
CA ASP A 49 5.38 -7.51 9.40
C ASP A 49 5.67 -8.85 8.70
N GLY A 50 5.12 -9.05 7.49
CA GLY A 50 5.43 -10.21 6.65
C GLY A 50 6.91 -10.28 6.25
N VAL A 51 7.51 -9.13 5.90
CA VAL A 51 8.93 -9.03 5.54
C VAL A 51 9.83 -9.36 6.73
N THR A 52 9.57 -8.78 7.90
CA THR A 52 10.39 -8.98 9.10
C THR A 52 10.27 -10.38 9.68
N SER A 53 9.18 -11.09 9.40
CA SER A 53 8.96 -12.47 9.84
C SER A 53 9.73 -13.53 9.02
N GLN A 54 10.42 -13.15 7.92
CA GLN A 54 11.12 -14.08 7.03
C GLN A 54 12.64 -13.77 6.95
N PRO A 55 13.47 -14.41 7.80
CA PRO A 55 14.91 -14.10 7.88
C PRO A 55 15.75 -14.58 6.68
N ALA A 56 15.22 -15.46 5.83
CA ALA A 56 15.87 -15.90 4.59
C ALA A 56 15.36 -15.05 3.40
N GLY A 57 15.90 -13.85 3.27
CA GLY A 57 15.50 -12.84 2.28
C GLY A 57 15.65 -13.25 0.81
N GLY A 58 14.72 -12.80 -0.05
CA GLY A 58 14.72 -13.01 -1.50
C GLY A 58 14.09 -11.83 -2.27
N ARG A 59 14.05 -11.89 -3.61
CA ARG A 59 13.55 -10.78 -4.45
C ARG A 59 12.08 -10.44 -4.20
N GLU A 60 11.26 -11.42 -3.82
CA GLU A 60 9.85 -11.20 -3.49
C GLU A 60 9.71 -10.31 -2.24
N LEU A 61 10.56 -10.51 -1.23
CA LEU A 61 10.62 -9.65 -0.03
C LEU A 61 11.01 -8.21 -0.36
N ALA A 62 11.84 -7.99 -1.39
CA ALA A 62 12.18 -6.64 -1.83
C ALA A 62 10.98 -5.91 -2.47
N LEU A 63 10.12 -6.62 -3.22
CA LEU A 63 8.89 -6.04 -3.74
C LEU A 63 7.86 -5.77 -2.64
N ASP A 64 7.79 -6.63 -1.63
CA ASP A 64 6.93 -6.44 -0.47
C ASP A 64 7.34 -5.23 0.35
N LEU A 65 8.65 -5.05 0.57
CA LEU A 65 9.20 -3.88 1.23
C LEU A 65 8.93 -2.59 0.45
N LEU A 66 9.09 -2.62 -0.88
CA LEU A 66 8.77 -1.47 -1.73
C LEU A 66 7.28 -1.14 -1.73
N ALA A 67 6.41 -2.16 -1.70
CA ALA A 67 4.98 -1.95 -1.57
C ALA A 67 4.60 -1.37 -0.20
N ALA A 68 5.26 -1.81 0.88
CA ALA A 68 5.07 -1.25 2.21
C ALA A 68 5.45 0.24 2.27
N ASP A 69 6.60 0.61 1.69
CA ASP A 69 7.05 2.00 1.57
C ASP A 69 6.07 2.88 0.76
N ALA A 70 5.59 2.36 -0.37
CA ALA A 70 4.59 3.05 -1.18
C ALA A 70 3.27 3.26 -0.42
N PHE A 71 2.79 2.26 0.31
CA PHE A 71 1.59 2.40 1.15
C PHE A 71 1.76 3.43 2.27
N ALA A 72 2.94 3.49 2.90
CA ALA A 72 3.25 4.52 3.89
C ALA A 72 3.22 5.92 3.28
N THR A 73 3.84 6.10 2.10
CA THR A 73 3.80 7.36 1.36
C THR A 73 2.37 7.77 1.02
N TYR A 74 1.59 6.84 0.47
CA TYR A 74 0.20 7.09 0.09
C TYR A 74 -0.73 7.35 1.27
N ALA A 75 -0.45 6.79 2.44
CA ALA A 75 -1.19 7.11 3.65
C ALA A 75 -1.05 8.61 4.02
N PHE A 76 0.17 9.14 3.92
CA PHE A 76 0.41 10.57 4.14
C PHE A 76 -0.20 11.44 3.05
N GLU A 77 -0.12 11.05 1.78
CA GLU A 77 -0.79 11.77 0.69
C GLU A 77 -2.30 11.83 0.91
N ALA A 78 -2.95 10.70 1.23
CA ALA A 78 -4.37 10.64 1.49
C ALA A 78 -4.77 11.50 2.71
N GLN A 79 -3.95 11.50 3.76
CA GLN A 79 -4.21 12.35 4.92
C GLN A 79 -4.13 13.84 4.56
N ALA A 80 -3.13 14.24 3.76
CA ALA A 80 -3.00 15.62 3.32
C ALA A 80 -4.17 16.04 2.40
N GLU A 81 -4.67 15.13 1.55
CA GLU A 81 -5.86 15.36 0.72
C GLU A 81 -7.14 15.54 1.57
N ASP A 82 -7.30 14.78 2.67
CA ASP A 82 -8.46 14.87 3.56
C ASP A 82 -8.49 16.15 4.43
N GLU A 83 -7.33 16.78 4.66
CA GLU A 83 -7.19 18.03 5.45
C GLU A 83 -7.44 19.31 4.62
N THR A 84 -7.73 19.19 3.32
CA THR A 84 -7.90 20.29 2.35
C THR A 84 -9.37 20.53 2.01
#